data_AF-L2G3L8-F1
#
_entry.id   AF-L2G3L8-F1
#
_cell.length_a   1.000
_cell.length_b   1.000
_cell.length_c   1.000
_cell.angle_alpha   90.00
_cell.angle_beta   90.00
_cell.angle_gamma   90.00
#
_symmetry.space_group_name_H-M   'P 1'
#
loop_
_entity.id
_entity.type
_entity.pdbx_description
1 polymer ?
#
loop_
_entity_poly.entity_id
_entity_poly.type
_entity_poly.pdbx_seq_one_letter_code
_entity_poly.pdbx_strand_id
1 'polypeptide(L)'
;MANRSPQRRKPTILSKDWGSTAVRASLYPRHQGALLREIWNQHPNPWYDERYQEGGFCPYLYLNDDGDGVYLGERIDLNRVATPSKPFFAEVPMTNNEFVKAALSGPRAKTMWERIDTGLKKIIETVFRQVVRDCNETTKGGPFYIDEIALAYPTYWTEVERKKYERLVREVLSTFEDECLRQVRPQIVFHEECLAAANNLFSTITQSDAVMAPLPTNRPYW
;
A
#
# COMPACT_ATOMS: atom_id res chain seq x y z
N MET A 1 5.02 10.86 -40.77
CA MET A 1 4.57 10.90 -39.36
C MET A 1 4.02 9.52 -39.03
N ALA A 2 4.72 8.76 -38.17
CA ALA A 2 4.26 7.43 -37.80
C ALA A 2 3.06 7.57 -36.85
N ASN A 3 1.89 7.13 -37.32
CA ASN A 3 0.69 7.01 -36.51
C ASN A 3 0.95 5.89 -35.48
N ARG A 4 1.46 6.25 -34.29
CA ARG A 4 1.60 5.29 -33.18
C ARG A 4 0.18 4.91 -32.79
N SER A 5 -0.18 3.65 -33.02
CA SER A 5 -1.37 3.05 -32.42
C SER A 5 -1.35 3.33 -30.90
N PRO A 6 -2.50 3.63 -30.27
CA PRO A 6 -2.55 3.77 -28.82
C PRO A 6 -1.95 2.51 -28.19
N GLN A 7 -0.87 2.68 -27.43
CA GLN A 7 -0.19 1.56 -26.80
C GLN A 7 -1.17 0.93 -25.80
N ARG A 8 -1.69 -0.26 -26.13
CA ARG A 8 -2.73 -0.93 -25.34
C ARG A 8 -2.18 -1.22 -23.94
N ARG A 9 -2.82 -0.65 -22.91
CA ARG A 9 -2.46 -0.89 -21.51
C ARG A 9 -2.59 -2.38 -21.18
N LYS A 10 -1.65 -2.91 -20.39
CA LYS A 10 -1.65 -4.32 -19.96
C LYS A 10 -2.32 -4.45 -18.59
N PRO A 11 -3.07 -5.53 -18.33
CA PRO A 11 -3.64 -5.79 -17.00
C PRO A 11 -2.54 -6.03 -15.96
N THR A 12 -2.74 -5.50 -14.76
CA THR A 12 -1.88 -5.75 -13.60
C THR A 12 -2.70 -5.78 -12.31
N ILE A 13 -2.22 -6.56 -11.35
CA ILE A 13 -2.73 -6.56 -9.98
C ILE A 13 -1.99 -5.49 -9.19
N LEU A 14 -2.70 -4.69 -8.40
CA LEU A 14 -2.11 -3.86 -7.35
C LEU A 14 -2.24 -4.60 -6.02
N SER A 15 -1.14 -5.02 -5.43
CA SER A 15 -1.13 -5.52 -4.05
C SER A 15 -0.73 -4.41 -3.09
N LYS A 16 -1.40 -4.33 -1.94
CA LYS A 16 -1.15 -3.33 -0.91
C LYS A 16 -1.20 -3.93 0.48
N ASP A 17 -0.13 -3.73 1.24
CA ASP A 17 -0.01 -4.06 2.65
C ASP A 17 -0.08 -2.79 3.50
N TRP A 18 -1.02 -2.73 4.44
CA TRP A 18 -1.10 -1.64 5.41
C TRP A 18 -0.55 -2.10 6.75
N GLY A 19 0.77 -2.05 6.89
CA GLY A 19 1.46 -2.33 8.14
C GLY A 19 1.24 -1.23 9.18
N SER A 20 1.41 -1.57 10.46
CA SER A 20 1.38 -0.60 11.55
C SER A 20 2.53 0.41 11.47
N THR A 21 3.62 0.02 10.81
CA THR A 21 4.86 0.80 10.67
C THR A 21 5.04 1.33 9.25
N ALA A 22 4.69 0.58 8.20
CA ALA A 22 4.74 1.09 6.83
C ALA A 22 3.56 0.61 6.01
N VAL A 23 3.08 1.44 5.09
CA VAL A 23 2.22 0.99 3.99
C VAL A 23 3.12 0.64 2.80
N ARG A 24 2.91 -0.51 2.19
CA ARG A 24 3.65 -0.97 1.00
C ARG A 24 2.69 -1.29 -0.12
N ALA A 25 3.16 -1.13 -1.35
CA ALA A 25 2.40 -1.46 -2.53
C ALA A 25 3.31 -2.01 -3.62
N SER A 26 2.78 -2.90 -4.44
CA SER A 26 3.48 -3.46 -5.58
C SER A 26 2.52 -3.76 -6.74
N LEU A 27 3.06 -3.74 -7.96
CA LEU A 27 2.35 -4.11 -9.18
C LEU A 27 2.80 -5.50 -9.62
N TYR A 28 1.85 -6.37 -9.94
CA TYR A 28 2.11 -7.66 -10.56
C TYR A 28 1.45 -7.74 -11.94
N PRO A 29 2.22 -7.50 -13.03
CA PRO A 29 1.69 -7.57 -14.38
C PRO A 29 1.19 -8.98 -14.72
N ARG A 30 -0.01 -9.08 -15.31
CA ARG A 30 -0.58 -10.37 -15.72
C ARG A 30 -0.06 -10.82 -17.08
N HIS A 31 1.25 -11.01 -17.20
CA HIS A 31 1.84 -11.64 -18.36
C HIS A 31 2.92 -12.66 -17.96
N GLN A 32 3.16 -13.63 -18.82
CA GLN A 32 4.17 -14.66 -18.57
C GLN A 32 5.55 -14.03 -18.36
N GLY A 33 6.28 -14.51 -17.35
CA GLY A 33 7.61 -14.00 -16.99
C GLY A 33 7.62 -12.61 -16.35
N ALA A 34 6.46 -12.04 -16.01
CA ALA A 34 6.41 -10.78 -15.26
C ALA A 34 7.03 -10.94 -13.87
N LEU A 35 7.84 -9.95 -13.48
CA LEU A 35 8.36 -9.82 -12.13
C LEU A 35 7.47 -8.87 -11.32
N LEU A 36 7.39 -9.14 -10.02
CA LEU A 36 6.80 -8.21 -9.06
C LEU A 36 7.55 -6.87 -9.13
N ARG A 37 6.79 -5.77 -9.15
CA ARG A 37 7.34 -4.41 -9.15
C ARG A 37 6.94 -3.70 -7.88
N GLU A 38 7.90 -3.46 -7.00
CA GLU A 38 7.70 -2.63 -5.82
C GLU A 38 7.38 -1.18 -6.22
N ILE A 39 6.42 -0.58 -5.54
CA ILE A 39 6.07 0.84 -5.68
C ILE A 39 6.68 1.59 -4.50
N TRP A 40 7.60 2.50 -4.79
CA TRP A 40 8.34 3.23 -3.77
C TRP A 40 7.79 4.64 -3.58
N ASN A 41 7.79 5.11 -2.34
CA ASN A 41 7.59 6.53 -2.06
C ASN A 41 8.71 7.38 -2.71
N GLN A 42 8.49 8.69 -2.83
CA GLN A 42 9.43 9.57 -3.55
C GLN A 42 10.60 10.05 -2.69
N HIS A 43 10.54 9.83 -1.38
CA HIS A 43 11.49 10.35 -0.43
C HIS A 43 11.76 9.31 0.68
N PRO A 44 13.01 8.88 0.89
CA PRO A 44 13.35 8.09 2.08
C PRO A 44 13.08 8.95 3.32
N ASN A 45 12.45 8.36 4.34
CA ASN A 45 12.02 9.10 5.52
C ASN A 45 13.15 9.08 6.59
N PRO A 46 13.65 10.24 7.07
CA PRO A 46 14.97 10.34 7.72
C PRO A 46 15.15 9.78 9.14
N TRP A 47 14.13 9.14 9.76
CA TRP A 47 14.21 8.76 11.20
C TRP A 47 13.88 7.31 11.53
N TYR A 48 13.86 6.41 10.54
CA TYR A 48 13.50 5.04 10.83
C TYR A 48 14.70 4.13 11.08
N ASP A 49 14.50 3.28 12.09
CA ASP A 49 15.22 2.03 12.34
C ASP A 49 15.51 1.31 11.01
N GLU A 50 16.70 0.73 10.88
CA GLU A 50 17.27 -0.05 9.76
C GLU A 50 16.30 -1.09 9.15
N ARG A 51 15.20 -1.41 9.84
CA ARG A 51 14.06 -2.24 9.41
C ARG A 51 13.02 -1.54 8.51
N TYR A 52 12.99 -0.21 8.41
CA TYR A 52 12.20 0.51 7.40
C TYR A 52 12.97 0.53 6.08
N GLN A 53 12.75 -0.54 5.35
CA GLN A 53 13.27 -0.72 4.01
C GLN A 53 12.77 0.39 3.08
N GLU A 54 13.66 0.78 2.18
CA GLU A 54 13.38 1.63 1.02
C GLU A 54 12.02 1.26 0.38
N GLY A 55 11.17 2.26 0.12
CA GLY A 55 9.90 2.06 -0.58
C GLY A 55 8.61 2.00 0.25
N GLY A 56 8.66 2.12 1.58
CA GLY A 56 7.46 2.17 2.43
C GLY A 56 6.85 3.58 2.57
N PHE A 57 5.53 3.72 2.43
CA PHE A 57 4.79 4.95 2.69
C PHE A 57 4.48 5.12 4.19
N CYS A 58 4.50 6.36 4.68
CA CYS A 58 4.19 6.69 6.06
C CYS A 58 2.75 6.28 6.45
N PRO A 59 2.53 5.48 7.51
CA PRO A 59 1.19 5.13 7.98
C PRO A 59 0.74 6.02 9.15
N TYR A 60 1.45 7.08 9.50
CA TYR A 60 1.16 7.83 10.73
C TYR A 60 0.22 9.01 10.47
N LEU A 61 -0.69 9.23 11.42
CA LEU A 61 -1.51 10.42 11.50
C LEU A 61 -0.99 11.36 12.59
N TYR A 62 -1.08 12.66 12.34
CA TYR A 62 -0.71 13.73 13.27
C TYR A 62 -1.97 14.44 13.77
N LEU A 63 -2.64 13.82 14.75
CA LEU A 63 -3.93 14.26 15.28
C LEU A 63 -3.72 15.22 16.47
N ASN A 64 -4.20 16.47 16.36
CA ASN A 64 -4.15 17.52 17.39
C ASN A 64 -5.48 18.31 17.44
N ASP A 65 -5.63 19.31 18.31
CA ASP A 65 -6.87 20.12 18.38
C ASP A 65 -7.02 21.17 17.28
N ASP A 66 -5.94 21.61 16.63
CA ASP A 66 -5.94 22.79 15.73
C ASP A 66 -6.42 22.51 14.30
N GLY A 67 -6.99 21.33 14.04
CA GLY A 67 -7.63 20.99 12.76
C GLY A 67 -6.67 20.69 11.59
N ASP A 68 -5.51 21.33 11.52
CA ASP A 68 -4.65 21.28 10.34
C ASP A 68 -3.69 20.08 10.30
N GLY A 69 -3.66 19.39 9.15
CA GLY A 69 -2.60 18.42 8.82
C GLY A 69 -2.71 17.04 9.50
N VAL A 70 -3.77 16.29 9.21
CA VAL A 70 -3.99 14.92 9.71
C VAL A 70 -2.95 13.91 9.17
N TYR A 71 -2.55 14.08 7.91
CA TYR A 71 -1.53 13.28 7.25
C TYR A 71 -0.62 14.21 6.46
N LEU A 72 0.69 14.08 6.66
CA LEU A 72 1.70 15.00 6.11
C LEU A 72 2.55 14.33 5.01
N GLY A 73 2.14 13.16 4.53
CA GLY A 73 2.97 12.35 3.65
C GLY A 73 4.19 11.83 4.40
N GLU A 74 5.35 11.94 3.75
CA GLU A 74 6.63 11.52 4.31
C GLU A 74 7.28 12.58 5.22
N ARG A 75 6.63 13.74 5.41
CA ARG A 75 7.13 14.77 6.32
C ARG A 75 6.83 14.40 7.76
N ILE A 76 7.84 14.52 8.61
CA ILE A 76 7.69 14.35 10.05
C ILE A 76 7.26 15.67 10.67
N ASP A 77 6.27 15.60 11.56
CA ASP A 77 5.98 16.69 12.49
C ASP A 77 6.59 16.39 13.85
N LEU A 78 7.60 17.19 14.23
CA LEU A 78 8.29 17.06 15.51
C LEU A 78 7.48 17.62 16.68
N ASN A 79 6.44 18.40 16.41
CA ASN A 79 5.60 19.04 17.43
C ASN A 79 4.38 18.19 17.80
N ARG A 80 4.14 17.07 17.09
CA ARG A 80 2.95 16.24 17.26
C ARG A 80 3.31 14.77 17.44
N VAL A 81 2.52 14.08 18.26
CA VAL A 81 2.65 12.63 18.48
C VAL A 81 2.19 11.88 17.22
N ALA A 82 3.13 11.21 16.57
CA ALA A 82 2.83 10.30 15.46
C ALA A 82 1.93 9.17 15.96
N THR A 83 0.75 9.02 15.35
CA THR A 83 -0.24 8.04 15.75
C THR A 83 -0.41 6.99 14.65
N PRO A 84 -0.11 5.70 14.90
CA PRO A 84 -0.30 4.65 13.90
C PRO A 84 -1.73 4.64 13.36
N SER A 85 -1.91 4.59 12.04
CA SER A 85 -3.24 4.66 11.42
C SER A 85 -4.02 3.34 11.46
N LYS A 86 -3.32 2.19 11.41
CA LYS A 86 -3.92 0.86 11.28
C LYS A 86 -4.99 0.54 12.34
N PRO A 87 -4.82 0.88 13.64
CA PRO A 87 -5.85 0.63 14.63
C PRO A 87 -7.20 1.32 14.35
N PHE A 88 -7.21 2.41 13.58
CA PHE A 88 -8.43 3.17 13.28
C PHE A 88 -9.32 2.53 12.20
N PHE A 89 -8.97 1.36 11.68
CA PHE A 89 -9.94 0.54 10.95
C PHE A 89 -10.98 -0.11 11.89
N ALA A 90 -10.63 -0.30 13.17
CA ALA A 90 -11.55 -0.79 14.19
C ALA A 90 -12.55 0.28 14.64
N GLU A 91 -13.73 -0.15 15.11
CA GLU A 91 -14.70 0.73 15.77
C GLU A 91 -14.20 1.24 17.13
N VAL A 92 -13.46 0.39 17.84
CA VAL A 92 -12.81 0.72 19.12
C VAL A 92 -11.30 0.61 18.93
N PRO A 93 -10.63 1.68 18.46
CA PRO A 93 -9.22 1.63 18.11
C PRO A 93 -8.33 1.60 19.34
N MET A 94 -7.32 0.73 19.34
CA MET A 94 -6.24 0.77 20.32
C MET A 94 -5.16 1.75 19.89
N THR A 95 -4.97 2.82 20.64
CA THR A 95 -3.89 3.80 20.43
C THR A 95 -3.22 4.13 21.74
N ASN A 96 -1.94 4.53 21.74
CA ASN A 96 -1.25 5.05 22.93
C ASN A 96 -1.33 6.57 23.03
N ASN A 97 -1.97 7.24 22.07
CA ASN A 97 -2.15 8.68 22.08
C ASN A 97 -3.36 9.05 22.97
N GLU A 98 -3.09 9.47 24.21
CA GLU A 98 -4.11 9.84 25.20
C GLU A 98 -5.03 10.97 24.73
N PHE A 99 -4.51 11.93 23.97
CA PHE A 99 -5.32 13.00 23.38
C PHE A 99 -6.37 12.41 22.43
N VAL A 100 -5.95 11.50 21.54
CA VAL A 100 -6.87 10.85 20.59
C VAL A 100 -7.89 9.99 21.34
N LYS A 101 -7.48 9.24 22.37
CA LYS A 101 -8.42 8.48 23.21
C LYS A 101 -9.50 9.37 23.80
N ALA A 102 -9.10 10.46 24.46
CA ALA A 102 -10.02 11.40 25.10
C ALA A 102 -10.96 12.07 24.08
N ALA A 103 -10.44 12.43 22.90
CA ALA A 103 -11.23 13.03 21.83
C ALA A 103 -12.27 12.05 21.26
N LEU A 104 -11.92 10.76 21.13
CA LEU A 104 -12.81 9.71 20.61
C LEU A 104 -13.91 9.29 21.61
N SER A 105 -13.66 9.41 22.91
CA SER A 105 -14.67 9.17 23.95
C SER A 105 -15.48 10.41 24.34
N GLY A 106 -15.06 11.59 23.88
CA GLY A 106 -15.60 12.89 24.30
C GLY A 106 -16.60 13.50 23.33
N PRO A 107 -17.02 14.76 23.57
CA PRO A 107 -17.99 15.47 22.74
C PRO A 107 -17.49 15.76 21.31
N ARG A 108 -16.17 15.66 21.07
CA ARG A 108 -15.53 15.85 19.77
C ARG A 108 -15.38 14.56 18.96
N ALA A 109 -15.94 13.43 19.44
CA ALA A 109 -15.74 12.12 18.83
C ALA A 109 -16.06 12.08 17.32
N LYS A 110 -17.21 12.65 16.92
CA LYS A 110 -17.62 12.71 15.51
C LYS A 110 -16.57 13.43 14.64
N THR A 111 -16.17 14.63 15.04
CA THR A 111 -15.16 15.43 14.30
C THR A 111 -13.80 14.73 14.28
N MET A 112 -13.41 14.07 15.37
CA MET A 112 -12.16 13.30 15.41
C MET A 112 -12.22 12.12 14.44
N TRP A 113 -13.33 11.39 14.39
CA TRP A 113 -13.53 10.31 13.43
C TRP A 113 -13.52 10.79 11.97
N GLU A 114 -14.14 11.93 11.66
CA GLU A 114 -14.10 12.53 10.32
C GLU A 114 -12.67 12.91 9.91
N ARG A 115 -11.88 13.43 10.85
CA ARG A 115 -10.46 13.75 10.61
C ARG A 115 -9.64 12.48 10.38
N ILE A 116 -9.83 11.45 11.20
CA ILE A 116 -9.18 10.15 11.03
C ILE A 116 -9.51 9.57 9.64
N ASP A 117 -10.79 9.56 9.26
CA ASP A 117 -11.26 9.07 7.94
C ASP A 117 -10.58 9.85 6.81
N THR A 118 -10.48 11.17 6.94
CA THR A 118 -9.74 12.03 6.01
C THR A 118 -8.25 11.66 5.93
N GLY A 119 -7.60 11.40 7.07
CA GLY A 119 -6.20 10.97 7.13
C GLY A 119 -5.95 9.63 6.44
N LEU A 120 -6.81 8.64 6.72
CA LEU A 120 -6.76 7.32 6.08
C LEU A 120 -6.91 7.45 4.56
N LYS A 121 -7.86 8.28 4.09
CA LYS A 121 -8.04 8.57 2.66
C LYS A 121 -6.80 9.17 2.03
N LYS A 122 -6.17 10.16 2.69
CA LYS A 122 -4.95 10.79 2.18
C LYS A 122 -3.78 9.81 2.06
N ILE A 123 -3.63 8.85 2.97
CA ILE A 123 -2.62 7.78 2.84
C ILE A 123 -2.89 6.93 1.60
N ILE A 124 -4.14 6.48 1.39
CA ILE A 124 -4.52 5.71 0.18
C ILE A 124 -4.25 6.54 -1.08
N GLU A 125 -4.64 7.81 -1.06
CA GLU A 125 -4.47 8.73 -2.18
C GLU A 125 -2.99 8.91 -2.54
N THR A 126 -2.11 9.04 -1.55
CA THR A 126 -0.66 9.11 -1.78
C THR A 126 -0.13 7.85 -2.46
N VAL A 127 -0.54 6.67 -2.00
CA VAL A 127 -0.16 5.41 -2.65
C VAL A 127 -0.67 5.38 -4.10
N PHE A 128 -1.94 5.72 -4.34
CA PHE A 128 -2.53 5.71 -5.69
C PHE A 128 -1.90 6.74 -6.64
N ARG A 129 -1.52 7.92 -6.14
CA ARG A 129 -0.75 8.89 -6.94
C ARG A 129 0.57 8.32 -7.41
N GLN A 130 1.24 7.53 -6.57
CA GLN A 130 2.48 6.85 -6.97
C GLN A 130 2.20 5.68 -7.92
N VAL A 131 1.17 4.87 -7.65
CA VAL A 131 0.71 3.79 -8.55
C VAL A 131 0.49 4.33 -9.96
N VAL A 132 -0.21 5.46 -10.11
CA VAL A 132 -0.46 6.08 -11.43
C VAL A 132 0.84 6.44 -12.14
N ARG A 133 1.83 6.98 -11.43
CA ARG A 133 3.14 7.30 -12.02
C ARG A 133 3.82 6.03 -12.51
N ASP A 134 3.90 4.99 -11.68
CA ASP A 134 4.57 3.72 -11.99
C ASP A 134 3.85 2.90 -13.08
N CYS A 135 2.52 2.98 -13.12
CA CYS A 135 1.66 2.41 -14.15
C CYS A 135 1.97 2.97 -15.55
N ASN A 136 2.23 4.27 -15.62
CA ASN A 136 2.43 5.01 -16.86
C ASN A 136 3.89 4.97 -17.34
N GLU A 137 4.81 4.41 -16.55
CA GLU A 137 6.23 4.29 -16.88
C GLU A 137 6.51 3.15 -17.87
N THR A 138 6.71 3.51 -19.14
CA THR A 138 6.91 2.55 -20.25
C THR A 138 8.26 1.87 -20.24
N THR A 139 9.29 2.53 -19.71
CA THR A 139 10.65 1.97 -19.55
C THR A 139 10.67 0.73 -18.66
N LYS A 140 9.70 0.60 -17.75
CA LYS A 140 9.54 -0.55 -16.85
C LYS A 140 8.48 -1.55 -17.33
N GLY A 141 8.22 -1.60 -18.65
CA GLY A 141 7.32 -2.56 -19.28
C GLY A 141 5.85 -2.15 -19.35
N GLY A 142 5.50 -0.95 -18.85
CA GLY A 142 4.18 -0.35 -18.98
C GLY A 142 3.84 0.09 -20.42
N PRO A 143 2.67 0.72 -20.64
CA PRO A 143 1.73 1.18 -19.63
C PRO A 143 0.78 0.08 -19.11
N PHE A 144 0.32 0.19 -17.86
CA PHE A 144 -0.59 -0.76 -17.22
C PHE A 144 -1.97 -0.17 -16.89
N TYR A 145 -2.94 -1.05 -16.63
CA TYR A 145 -4.19 -0.74 -15.94
C TYR A 145 -4.44 -1.75 -14.82
N ILE A 146 -4.99 -1.27 -13.69
CA ILE A 146 -5.30 -2.09 -12.53
C ILE A 146 -6.64 -2.80 -12.75
N ASP A 147 -6.63 -4.14 -12.84
CA ASP A 147 -7.84 -4.95 -12.94
C ASP A 147 -8.28 -5.57 -11.60
N GLU A 148 -7.34 -5.71 -10.67
CA GLU A 148 -7.55 -6.25 -9.33
C GLU A 148 -6.71 -5.49 -8.30
N ILE A 149 -7.27 -5.27 -7.11
CA ILE A 149 -6.58 -4.74 -5.94
C ILE A 149 -6.60 -5.80 -4.84
N ALA A 150 -5.43 -6.35 -4.53
CA ALA A 150 -5.24 -7.28 -3.42
C ALA A 150 -4.84 -6.52 -2.15
N LEU A 151 -5.70 -6.56 -1.13
CA LEU A 151 -5.49 -5.89 0.15
C LEU A 151 -5.08 -6.91 1.22
N ALA A 152 -3.93 -6.69 1.85
CA ALA A 152 -3.52 -7.48 3.01
C ALA A 152 -4.23 -6.99 4.29
N TYR A 153 -4.55 -7.92 5.18
CA TYR A 153 -5.13 -7.61 6.49
C TYR A 153 -4.64 -8.61 7.57
N PRO A 154 -4.60 -8.22 8.85
CA PRO A 154 -4.22 -9.14 9.92
C PRO A 154 -5.38 -10.08 10.26
N THR A 155 -5.07 -11.32 10.63
CA THR A 155 -6.06 -12.38 10.90
C THR A 155 -7.11 -12.03 11.96
N TYR A 156 -6.80 -11.12 12.88
CA TYR A 156 -7.71 -10.69 13.93
C TYR A 156 -8.75 -9.64 13.48
N TRP A 157 -8.65 -9.10 12.25
CA TRP A 157 -9.67 -8.17 11.75
C TRP A 157 -10.98 -8.91 11.43
N THR A 158 -12.04 -8.35 11.95
CA THR A 158 -13.43 -8.66 11.65
C THR A 158 -13.79 -8.27 10.21
N GLU A 159 -14.96 -8.74 9.76
CA GLU A 159 -15.54 -8.31 8.49
C GLU A 159 -15.84 -6.81 8.44
N VAL A 160 -16.17 -6.19 9.58
CA VAL A 160 -16.48 -4.74 9.66
C VAL A 160 -15.24 -3.91 9.33
N GLU A 161 -14.09 -4.26 9.92
CA GLU A 161 -12.81 -3.59 9.65
C GLU A 161 -12.39 -3.74 8.18
N ARG A 162 -12.54 -4.94 7.61
CA ARG A 162 -12.27 -5.19 6.19
C ARG A 162 -13.20 -4.39 5.27
N LYS A 163 -14.50 -4.34 5.57
CA LYS A 163 -15.47 -3.53 4.82
C LYS A 163 -15.14 -2.04 4.90
N LYS A 164 -14.71 -1.54 6.06
CA LYS A 164 -14.24 -0.16 6.19
C LYS A 164 -13.01 0.09 5.31
N TYR A 165 -12.06 -0.84 5.29
CA TYR A 165 -10.88 -0.72 4.43
C TYR A 165 -11.25 -0.70 2.95
N GLU A 166 -12.09 -1.63 2.50
CA GLU A 166 -12.58 -1.67 1.12
C GLU A 166 -13.32 -0.38 0.75
N ARG A 167 -14.25 0.08 1.60
CA ARG A 167 -15.00 1.32 1.38
C ARG A 167 -14.08 2.50 1.16
N LEU A 168 -13.09 2.69 2.03
CA LEU A 168 -12.12 3.78 1.93
C LEU A 168 -11.31 3.71 0.63
N VAL A 169 -10.86 2.51 0.25
CA VAL A 169 -10.14 2.28 -1.01
C VAL A 169 -11.02 2.63 -2.21
N ARG A 170 -12.28 2.21 -2.22
CA ARG A 170 -13.22 2.52 -3.32
C ARG A 170 -13.55 4.00 -3.41
N GLU A 171 -13.78 4.65 -2.28
CA GLU A 171 -14.03 6.10 -2.21
C GLU A 171 -12.86 6.88 -2.82
N VAL A 172 -11.62 6.58 -2.42
CA VAL A 172 -10.45 7.25 -2.98
C VAL A 172 -10.22 6.87 -4.43
N LEU A 173 -10.39 5.61 -4.82
CA LEU A 173 -10.24 5.19 -6.22
C LEU A 173 -11.17 5.98 -7.15
N SER A 174 -12.40 6.25 -6.69
CA SER A 174 -13.40 6.99 -7.47
C SER A 174 -13.03 8.44 -7.77
N THR A 175 -12.02 9.01 -7.10
CA THR A 175 -11.55 10.38 -7.33
C THR A 175 -10.46 10.47 -8.40
N PHE A 176 -9.98 9.34 -8.94
CA PHE A 176 -8.92 9.32 -9.96
C PHE A 176 -9.51 9.15 -11.37
N GLU A 177 -9.10 10.01 -12.30
CA GLU A 177 -9.52 9.95 -13.70
C GLU A 177 -8.51 9.27 -14.63
N ASP A 178 -7.33 8.89 -14.12
CA ASP A 178 -6.27 8.26 -14.91
C ASP A 178 -6.68 6.87 -15.39
N GLU A 179 -6.41 6.56 -16.66
CA GLU A 179 -6.75 5.28 -17.29
C GLU A 179 -6.18 4.05 -16.58
N CYS A 180 -5.05 4.17 -15.86
CA CYS A 180 -4.52 3.09 -15.04
C CYS A 180 -5.52 2.65 -13.96
N LEU A 181 -6.31 3.57 -13.40
CA LEU A 181 -7.25 3.33 -12.31
C LEU A 181 -8.74 3.40 -12.74
N ARG A 182 -9.02 4.01 -13.89
CA ARG A 182 -10.38 4.35 -14.36
C ARG A 182 -11.09 3.20 -15.08
N GLN A 183 -10.37 2.33 -15.78
CA GLN A 183 -10.98 1.48 -16.83
C GLN A 183 -11.70 0.22 -16.34
N VAL A 184 -11.56 -0.16 -15.06
CA VAL A 184 -12.25 -1.32 -14.49
C VAL A 184 -12.63 -0.89 -13.08
N ARG A 185 -13.84 -1.20 -12.59
CA ARG A 185 -14.04 -1.23 -11.13
C ARG A 185 -13.21 -2.43 -10.67
N PRO A 186 -11.96 -2.24 -10.20
CA PRO A 186 -11.10 -3.38 -9.99
C PRO A 186 -11.75 -4.27 -8.94
N GLN A 187 -11.61 -5.57 -9.15
CA GLN A 187 -12.01 -6.51 -8.12
C GLN A 187 -11.13 -6.25 -6.90
N ILE A 188 -11.74 -6.06 -5.73
CA ILE A 188 -10.98 -5.95 -4.48
C ILE A 188 -11.04 -7.32 -3.81
N VAL A 189 -9.86 -7.89 -3.54
CA VAL A 189 -9.71 -9.17 -2.86
C VAL A 189 -8.90 -8.97 -1.57
N PHE A 190 -9.17 -9.80 -0.57
CA PHE A 190 -8.52 -9.72 0.73
C PHE A 190 -7.66 -10.96 0.98
N HIS A 191 -6.44 -10.75 1.45
CA HIS A 191 -5.51 -11.80 1.83
C HIS A 191 -5.02 -11.58 3.25
N GLU A 192 -4.94 -12.64 4.04
CA GLU A 192 -4.33 -12.56 5.37
C GLU A 192 -2.83 -12.29 5.23
N GLU A 193 -2.29 -11.37 6.03
CA GLU A 193 -0.89 -10.97 6.01
C GLU A 193 0.07 -12.16 6.17
N CYS A 194 -0.25 -13.11 7.07
CA CYS A 194 0.56 -14.30 7.28
C CYS A 194 0.58 -15.24 6.06
N LEU A 195 -0.55 -15.39 5.36
CA LEU A 195 -0.64 -16.22 4.16
C LEU A 195 0.04 -15.53 2.97
N ALA A 196 -0.10 -14.21 2.83
CA ALA A 196 0.62 -13.45 1.81
C ALA A 196 2.14 -13.52 2.02
N ALA A 197 2.60 -13.41 3.27
CA ALA A 197 4.02 -13.57 3.62
C ALA A 197 4.53 -15.00 3.33
N ALA A 198 3.77 -16.03 3.71
CA ALA A 198 4.11 -17.41 3.41
C ALA A 198 4.17 -17.66 1.89
N ASN A 199 3.19 -17.17 1.14
CA ASN A 199 3.18 -17.29 -0.32
C ASN A 199 4.42 -16.62 -0.95
N ASN A 200 4.78 -15.41 -0.49
CA ASN A 200 6.00 -14.75 -0.96
C ASN A 200 7.25 -15.62 -0.70
N LEU A 201 7.39 -16.20 0.49
CA LEU A 201 8.51 -17.08 0.82
C LEU A 201 8.58 -18.31 -0.10
N PHE A 202 7.48 -19.02 -0.30
CA PHE A 202 7.50 -20.26 -1.10
C PHE A 202 7.54 -20.02 -2.61
N SER A 203 6.99 -18.90 -3.09
CA SER A 203 7.08 -18.51 -4.50
C SER A 203 8.44 -17.94 -4.90
N THR A 204 9.17 -17.33 -3.96
CA THR A 204 10.54 -16.85 -4.20
C THR A 204 11.58 -17.97 -4.14
N ILE A 205 11.41 -18.96 -3.25
CA ILE A 205 12.27 -20.16 -3.19
C ILE A 205 12.15 -21.00 -4.47
N THR A 206 10.95 -21.08 -5.06
CA THR A 206 10.76 -21.76 -6.35
C THR A 206 11.29 -20.94 -7.54
N GLN A 207 11.53 -19.63 -7.38
CA GLN A 207 12.20 -18.80 -8.38
C GLN A 207 13.74 -18.87 -8.28
N SER A 208 14.32 -19.24 -7.13
CA SER A 208 15.77 -19.38 -7.00
C SER A 208 16.33 -20.60 -7.75
N ASP A 209 15.54 -21.65 -7.94
CA ASP A 209 15.96 -22.84 -8.71
C ASP A 209 16.07 -22.55 -10.22
N ALA A 210 15.45 -21.47 -10.71
CA ALA A 210 15.64 -21.00 -12.09
C ALA A 210 16.87 -20.10 -12.27
N VAL A 211 17.44 -19.58 -11.18
CA VAL A 211 18.62 -18.67 -11.17
C VAL A 211 19.91 -19.41 -10.81
N MET A 212 19.82 -20.52 -10.07
CA MET A 212 20.93 -21.41 -9.82
C MET A 212 21.16 -22.29 -11.05
N ALA A 213 22.04 -21.84 -11.96
CA ALA A 213 22.59 -22.70 -13.01
C ALA A 213 22.99 -24.07 -12.41
N PRO A 214 22.79 -25.19 -13.13
CA PRO A 214 23.17 -26.50 -12.61
C PRO A 214 24.62 -26.44 -12.16
N LEU A 215 24.86 -26.79 -10.89
CA LEU A 215 26.20 -26.89 -10.34
C LEU A 215 27.05 -27.71 -11.34
N PRO A 216 28.24 -27.22 -11.73
CA PRO A 216 29.06 -27.95 -12.68
C PRO A 216 29.43 -29.29 -12.04
N THR A 217 28.80 -30.35 -12.52
CA THR A 217 29.15 -31.74 -12.27
C THR A 217 30.45 -32.02 -13.01
N ASN A 218 31.58 -31.52 -12.50
CA ASN A 218 32.90 -32.03 -12.81
C ASN A 218 33.95 -31.36 -11.91
N ARG A 219 34.28 -32.01 -10.80
CA ARG A 219 35.68 -32.12 -10.39
C ARG A 219 35.95 -33.58 -10.01
N PRO A 220 36.94 -34.24 -10.63
CA PRO A 220 37.40 -35.52 -10.15
C PRO A 220 38.12 -35.30 -8.83
N TYR A 221 37.70 -36.04 -7.80
CA TYR A 221 38.49 -36.20 -6.59
C TYR A 221 39.76 -36.94 -6.95
N TRP A 222 40.91 -36.37 -6.58
CA TRP A 222 42.12 -37.16 -6.36
C TRP A 222 41.94 -38.01 -5.10
#